data_AF-A0A918LLC5-F1
#
_entry.id   AF-A0A918LLC5-F1
#
_cell.length_a   1.000
_cell.length_b   1.000
_cell.length_c   1.000
_cell.angle_alpha   90.00
_cell.angle_beta   90.00
_cell.angle_gamma   90.00
#
_symmetry.space_group_name_H-M   'P 1'
#
loop_
_entity.id
_entity.type
_entity.pdbx_description
1 polymer ?
#
loop_
_entity_poly.entity_id
_entity_poly.type
_entity_poly.pdbx_seq_one_letter_code
_entity_poly.pdbx_strand_id
1 'polypeptide(L)'
;MTGYYKVELQALAQLVTQLGECADDMRAAMKQLKDIGPKNSGYAELEAACDEFQQKWGYGIGRIADAASGVTEGLSETRKVYQELEDRVRESFTASGKAGGA
;
A
#
# COMPACT_ATOMS: atom_id res chain seq x y z
N MET A 1 5.13 -17.74 -13.14
CA MET A 1 4.69 -17.31 -11.79
C MET A 1 5.36 -16.03 -11.33
N THR A 2 6.69 -15.94 -11.36
CA THR A 2 7.47 -14.76 -10.91
C THR A 2 7.09 -13.42 -11.55
N GLY A 3 6.70 -13.41 -12.84
CA GLY A 3 6.23 -12.19 -13.51
C GLY A 3 4.92 -11.63 -12.94
N TYR A 4 3.96 -12.50 -12.60
CA TYR A 4 2.66 -12.11 -12.05
C TYR A 4 2.81 -11.45 -10.66
N TYR A 5 3.60 -12.06 -9.77
CA TYR A 5 3.90 -11.50 -8.45
C TYR A 5 4.57 -10.12 -8.52
N LYS A 6 5.43 -9.89 -9.51
CA LYS A 6 6.11 -8.60 -9.69
C LYS A 6 5.12 -7.48 -10.07
N VAL A 7 4.13 -7.80 -10.90
CA VAL A 7 3.08 -6.85 -11.32
C VAL A 7 2.15 -6.52 -10.15
N GLU A 8 1.70 -7.52 -9.40
CA GLU A 8 0.84 -7.33 -8.22
C GLU A 8 1.54 -6.48 -7.14
N LEU A 9 2.82 -6.74 -6.86
CA LEU A 9 3.60 -5.93 -5.92
C LEU A 9 3.74 -4.46 -6.37
N GLN A 10 3.92 -4.22 -7.67
CA GLN A 10 3.97 -2.85 -8.21
C GLN A 10 2.60 -2.16 -8.10
N ALA A 11 1.52 -2.86 -8.42
CA ALA A 11 0.17 -2.32 -8.32
C ALA A 11 -0.19 -1.94 -6.87
N LEU A 12 0.18 -2.77 -5.89
CA LEU A 12 -0.03 -2.49 -4.48
C LEU A 12 0.80 -1.30 -3.99
N ALA A 13 2.08 -1.22 -4.38
CA ALA A 13 2.93 -0.08 -4.04
C ALA A 13 2.36 1.22 -4.63
N GLN A 14 1.86 1.18 -5.87
CA GLN A 14 1.24 2.33 -6.52
C GLN A 14 -0.08 2.74 -5.85
N LEU A 15 -0.88 1.78 -5.42
CA LEU A 15 -2.10 2.03 -4.64
C LEU A 15 -1.78 2.76 -3.33
N VAL A 16 -0.73 2.34 -2.60
CA VAL A 16 -0.28 3.01 -1.37
C VAL A 16 0.05 4.48 -1.64
N THR A 17 0.84 4.75 -2.69
CA THR A 17 1.20 6.12 -3.07
C THR A 17 -0.02 6.98 -3.40
N GLN A 18 -0.93 6.46 -4.22
CA GLN A 18 -2.15 7.19 -4.64
C GLN A 18 -3.08 7.50 -3.46
N LEU A 19 -3.19 6.58 -2.50
CA LEU A 19 -3.96 6.82 -1.27
C LEU A 19 -3.32 7.93 -0.42
N GLY A 20 -1.98 7.95 -0.32
CA GLY A 20 -1.25 9.02 0.35
C GLY A 20 -1.52 10.40 -0.27
N GLU A 21 -1.41 10.50 -1.60
CA GLU A 21 -1.70 11.74 -2.34
C GLU A 21 -3.15 12.20 -2.13
N CYS A 22 -4.12 11.27 -2.20
CA CYS A 22 -5.53 11.59 -1.97
C CYS A 22 -5.81 12.10 -0.55
N ALA A 23 -5.10 11.59 0.47
CA ALA A 23 -5.22 12.11 1.83
C ALA A 23 -4.75 13.56 1.93
N ASP A 24 -3.62 13.87 1.30
CA ASP A 24 -3.02 15.20 1.35
C ASP A 24 -3.84 16.23 0.57
N ASP A 25 -4.37 15.86 -0.59
CA ASP A 25 -5.30 16.70 -1.36
C ASP A 25 -6.58 17.02 -0.57
N MET A 26 -7.17 16.03 0.10
CA MET A 26 -8.34 16.28 0.94
C MET A 26 -8.01 17.18 2.13
N ARG A 27 -6.86 17.01 2.79
CA ARG A 27 -6.42 17.91 3.87
C ARG A 27 -6.27 19.35 3.36
N ALA A 28 -5.69 19.53 2.17
CA ALA A 28 -5.54 20.84 1.55
C ALA A 28 -6.90 21.50 1.23
N ALA A 29 -7.82 20.74 0.64
CA ALA A 29 -9.17 21.23 0.31
C ALA A 29 -9.96 21.63 1.57
N MET A 30 -9.92 20.82 2.64
CA MET A 30 -10.60 21.13 3.90
C MET A 30 -10.03 22.37 4.58
N LYS A 31 -8.70 22.56 4.53
CA LYS A 31 -8.06 23.79 5.03
C LYS A 31 -8.50 25.02 4.25
N GLN A 32 -8.58 24.93 2.92
CA GLN A 32 -9.10 26.03 2.09
C GLN A 32 -10.56 26.34 2.42
N LEU A 33 -11.40 25.31 2.64
CA LEU A 33 -12.79 25.50 3.04
C LEU A 33 -12.91 26.28 4.36
N LYS A 34 -12.03 25.99 5.33
CA LYS A 34 -11.94 26.74 6.60
C LYS A 34 -11.54 28.20 6.38
N ASP A 35 -10.57 28.45 5.49
CA ASP A 35 -10.05 29.80 5.22
C ASP A 35 -11.06 30.70 4.47
N ILE A 36 -12.02 30.13 3.74
CA ILE A 36 -13.01 30.88 2.92
C ILE A 36 -14.30 31.21 3.71
N GLY A 37 -14.52 30.62 4.89
CA GLY A 37 -15.73 30.82 5.70
C GLY A 37 -15.94 32.28 6.17
N PRO A 38 -17.16 32.87 6.05
CA PRO A 38 -17.41 34.22 6.53
C PRO A 38 -17.28 34.25 8.06
N LYS A 39 -16.53 35.23 8.58
CA LYS A 39 -16.16 35.39 10.00
C LYS A 39 -17.31 35.43 11.04
N ASN A 40 -18.59 35.22 10.67
CA ASN A 40 -19.75 35.43 11.56
C ASN A 40 -20.95 34.47 11.34
N SER A 41 -20.83 33.32 10.65
CA SER A 41 -22.03 32.55 10.22
C SER A 41 -22.53 31.44 11.16
N GLY A 42 -22.01 31.24 12.36
CA GLY A 42 -22.34 30.04 13.16
C GLY A 42 -21.56 28.79 12.73
N TYR A 43 -20.29 29.00 12.35
CA TYR A 43 -19.40 28.00 11.75
C TYR A 43 -18.87 26.93 12.73
N ALA A 44 -19.15 27.02 14.04
CA ALA A 44 -18.50 26.14 15.03
C ALA A 44 -18.81 24.65 14.79
N GLU A 45 -20.04 24.32 14.42
CA GLU A 45 -20.46 22.95 14.13
C GLU A 45 -19.91 22.46 12.78
N LEU A 46 -19.81 23.36 11.80
CA LEU A 46 -19.21 23.05 10.49
C LEU A 46 -17.69 22.87 10.60
N GLU A 47 -16.99 23.72 11.35
CA GLU A 47 -15.56 23.57 11.65
C GLU A 47 -15.31 22.26 12.41
N ALA A 48 -16.10 21.97 13.45
CA ALA A 48 -15.98 20.73 14.20
C ALA A 48 -16.20 19.50 13.30
N ALA A 49 -17.21 19.53 12.43
CA ALA A 49 -17.46 18.45 11.47
C ALA A 49 -16.32 18.32 10.45
N CYS A 50 -15.74 19.43 10.01
CA CYS A 50 -14.60 19.44 9.10
C CYS A 50 -13.35 18.84 9.76
N ASP A 51 -13.05 19.25 10.99
CA ASP A 51 -11.90 18.74 11.76
C ASP A 51 -12.08 17.25 12.08
N GLU A 52 -13.29 16.82 12.48
CA GLU A 52 -13.61 15.41 12.74
C GLU A 52 -13.50 14.56 11.47
N PHE A 53 -14.04 15.05 10.35
CA PHE A 53 -13.92 14.38 9.06
C PHE A 53 -12.45 14.23 8.65
N GLN A 54 -11.66 15.30 8.75
CA GLN A 54 -10.24 15.29 8.40
C GLN A 54 -9.46 14.27 9.26
N GLN A 55 -9.75 14.19 10.56
CA GLN A 55 -9.12 13.19 11.42
C GLN A 55 -9.51 11.77 11.02
N LYS A 56 -10.81 11.48 10.91
CA LYS A 56 -11.30 10.13 10.58
C LYS A 56 -10.83 9.66 9.21
N TRP A 57 -10.86 10.56 8.23
CA TRP A 57 -10.37 10.30 6.88
C TRP A 57 -8.87 10.01 6.86
N GLY A 58 -8.07 10.87 7.52
CA GLY A 58 -6.63 10.66 7.64
C GLY A 58 -6.28 9.35 8.32
N TYR A 59 -6.99 8.99 9.39
CA TYR A 59 -6.85 7.70 10.06
C TYR A 59 -7.23 6.53 9.14
N GLY A 60 -8.36 6.64 8.43
CA GLY A 60 -8.84 5.62 7.51
C GLY A 60 -7.85 5.34 6.39
N ILE A 61 -7.32 6.37 5.73
CA ILE A 61 -6.29 6.18 4.70
C ILE A 61 -5.02 5.59 5.29
N GLY A 62 -4.56 6.05 6.46
CA GLY A 62 -3.39 5.48 7.12
C GLY A 62 -3.54 3.98 7.32
N ARG A 63 -4.71 3.54 7.82
CA ARG A 63 -5.03 2.11 7.99
C ARG A 63 -5.02 1.32 6.69
N ILE A 64 -5.48 1.91 5.59
CA ILE A 64 -5.46 1.26 4.27
C ILE A 64 -4.01 1.16 3.75
N ALA A 65 -3.20 2.21 3.92
CA ALA A 65 -1.79 2.22 3.54
C ALA A 65 -0.98 1.18 4.34
N ASP A 66 -1.22 1.05 5.64
CA ASP A 66 -0.60 0.02 6.48
C ASP A 66 -0.98 -1.39 6.01
N ALA A 67 -2.27 -1.63 5.73
CA ALA A 67 -2.74 -2.93 5.24
C ALA A 67 -2.11 -3.29 3.89
N ALA A 68 -2.07 -2.34 2.95
CA ALA A 68 -1.47 -2.55 1.64
C ALA A 68 0.05 -2.77 1.71
N SER A 69 0.75 -2.09 2.63
CA SER A 69 2.16 -2.32 2.91
C SER A 69 2.40 -3.74 3.44
N GLY A 70 1.60 -4.18 4.42
CA GLY A 70 1.69 -5.53 4.97
C GLY A 70 1.43 -6.64 3.94
N VAL A 71 0.45 -6.44 3.03
CA VAL A 71 0.21 -7.36 1.91
C VAL A 71 1.40 -7.40 0.95
N THR A 72 2.00 -6.24 0.65
CA THR A 72 3.18 -6.12 -0.21
C THR A 72 4.38 -6.87 0.39
N GLU A 73 4.63 -6.70 1.69
CA GLU A 73 5.68 -7.43 2.41
C GLU A 73 5.43 -8.94 2.38
N GLY A 74 4.22 -9.38 2.71
CA GLY A 74 3.88 -10.81 2.71
C GLY A 74 4.04 -11.48 1.34
N LEU A 75 3.63 -10.80 0.26
CA LEU A 75 3.83 -11.27 -1.11
C LEU A 75 5.32 -11.32 -1.50
N SER A 76 6.11 -10.34 -1.05
CA SER A 76 7.56 -10.31 -1.29
C SER A 76 8.26 -11.48 -0.61
N GLU A 77 7.93 -11.77 0.66
CA GLU A 77 8.47 -12.92 1.38
C GLU A 77 8.03 -14.24 0.76
N THR A 78 6.75 -14.37 0.40
CA THR A 78 6.23 -15.55 -0.31
C THR A 78 7.01 -15.79 -1.61
N ARG A 79 7.25 -14.74 -2.39
CA ARG A 79 8.05 -14.83 -3.61
C ARG A 79 9.46 -15.34 -3.33
N LYS A 80 10.15 -14.82 -2.30
CA LYS A 80 11.51 -15.29 -1.95
C LYS A 80 11.52 -16.78 -1.66
N VAL A 81 10.58 -17.27 -0.85
CA VAL A 81 10.46 -18.69 -0.52
C VAL A 81 10.25 -19.56 -1.77
N TYR A 82 9.38 -19.14 -2.68
CA TYR A 82 9.17 -19.87 -3.94
C TYR A 82 10.41 -19.87 -4.83
N GLN A 83 11.14 -18.75 -4.92
CA GLN A 83 12.37 -18.68 -5.71
C GLN A 83 13.45 -19.60 -5.13
N GLU A 84 13.64 -19.58 -3.81
CA GLU A 84 14.58 -20.50 -3.15
C GLU A 84 14.19 -21.97 -3.35
N LEU A 85 12.89 -22.29 -3.30
CA LEU A 85 12.40 -23.64 -3.56
C LEU A 85 12.71 -24.08 -5.00
N GLU A 86 12.42 -23.21 -5.98
CA GLU A 86 12.73 -23.48 -7.39
C GLU A 86 14.23 -23.69 -7.62
N ASP A 87 15.08 -22.88 -6.99
CA ASP A 87 16.53 -22.99 -7.12
C ASP A 87 17.07 -24.29 -6.50
N ARG A 88 16.59 -24.67 -5.29
CA ARG A 88 16.95 -25.96 -4.67
C ARG A 88 16.47 -27.15 -5.48
N VAL A 89 15.26 -27.08 -6.07
CA VAL A 89 14.76 -28.11 -6.97
C VAL A 89 15.64 -28.20 -8.22
N ARG A 90 16.02 -27.07 -8.82
CA ARG A 90 16.93 -27.05 -9.99
C ARG A 90 18.30 -27.64 -9.64
N GLU A 91 18.86 -27.30 -8.48
CA GLU A 91 20.13 -27.85 -7.99
C GLU A 91 20.06 -29.37 -7.81
N SER A 92 19.00 -29.89 -7.19
CA SER A 92 18.84 -31.34 -7.00
C SER A 92 18.70 -32.12 -8.32
N PHE A 93 17.96 -31.58 -9.29
CA PHE A 93 17.84 -32.19 -10.62
C PHE A 93 19.15 -32.14 -11.42
N THR A 94 19.91 -31.03 -11.33
CA THR A 94 21.22 -30.92 -11.99
C THR A 94 22.30 -31.79 -11.34
N ALA A 95 22.25 -31.97 -10.01
CA ALA A 95 23.12 -32.91 -9.29
C ALA A 95 22.80 -34.37 -9.63
N SER A 96 21.51 -34.74 -9.69
CA SER A 96 21.09 -36.10 -10.03
C SER A 96 21.35 -36.45 -11.50
N GLY A 97 21.24 -35.47 -12.42
CA GLY A 97 21.60 -35.64 -13.83
C GLY A 97 23.10 -35.84 -14.09
N LYS A 98 23.97 -35.32 -13.21
CA LYS A 98 25.42 -35.58 -13.25
C LYS A 98 25.82 -36.95 -12.68
N ALA A 99 25.01 -37.55 -11.81
CA ALA A 99 25.28 -38.85 -11.20
C ALA A 99 24.78 -40.05 -12.04
N GLY A 100 23.82 -39.86 -12.94
CA GLY A 100 23.27 -40.92 -13.80
C GLY A 100 23.92 -41.04 -15.18
N GLY A 101 24.94 -40.24 -15.48
CA GLY A 101 25.69 -40.24 -16.74
C GLY A 101 27.17 -40.56 -16.50
N ALA A 102 27.47 -41.77 -16.03
CA ALA A 102 28.81 -42.34 -15.97
C ALA A 102 28.72 -43.85 -16.26
#